data_AF-A0A9P0EDL7-F1
#
_entry.id   AF-A0A9P0EDL7-F1
#
_cell.length_a   1.000
_cell.length_b   1.000
_cell.length_c   1.000
_cell.angle_alpha   90.00
_cell.angle_beta   90.00
_cell.angle_gamma   90.00
#
_symmetry.space_group_name_H-M   'P 1'
#
loop_
_entity.id
_entity.type
_entity.pdbx_description
1 polymer ?
#
loop_
_entity_poly.entity_id
_entity_poly.type
_entity_poly.pdbx_seq_one_letter_code
_entity_poly.pdbx_strand_id
1 'polypeptide(L)'
;MKLLLVLVAVAQATFVHSKCPPPEVLVIKEVTICEREQSTLTCPFGSSIQIHEAFYGRQNNHICRHPSATDGSNINEICSSPNALENVKNKCNGHRECNISSASNWLVDPCKNTYKYLEVSYSCSKPQYNI
;
A
#
# COMPACT_ATOMS: atom_id res chain seq x y z
N MET A 1 21.70 -53.46 57.64
CA MET A 1 21.90 -52.03 57.29
C MET A 1 21.62 -51.86 55.80
N LYS A 2 20.51 -51.21 55.45
CA LYS A 2 20.10 -50.90 54.08
C LYS A 2 20.73 -49.57 53.69
N LEU A 3 21.53 -49.55 52.62
CA LEU A 3 22.03 -48.31 52.03
C LEU A 3 21.53 -48.27 50.57
N LEU A 4 20.38 -47.62 50.36
CA LEU A 4 19.86 -47.31 49.02
C LEU A 4 20.42 -45.94 48.60
N LEU A 5 21.27 -45.92 47.58
CA LEU A 5 21.73 -44.71 46.90
C LEU A 5 20.60 -44.19 46.00
N VAL A 6 20.00 -43.05 46.34
CA VAL A 6 19.02 -42.36 45.50
C VAL A 6 19.77 -41.47 44.52
N LEU A 7 19.85 -41.88 43.25
CA LEU A 7 20.35 -41.05 42.16
C LEU A 7 19.25 -40.06 41.76
N VAL A 8 19.42 -38.78 42.12
CA VAL A 8 18.51 -37.71 41.68
C VAL A 8 18.91 -37.31 40.25
N ALA A 9 18.13 -37.76 39.26
CA ALA A 9 18.27 -37.30 37.88
C ALA A 9 17.71 -35.86 37.77
N VAL A 10 18.60 -34.88 37.62
CA VAL A 10 18.20 -33.50 37.30
C VAL A 10 17.88 -33.46 35.81
N ALA A 11 16.59 -33.43 35.47
CA ALA A 11 16.14 -33.20 34.09
C ALA A 11 16.53 -31.77 33.68
N GLN A 12 17.53 -31.64 32.81
CA GLN A 12 17.88 -30.36 32.20
C GLN A 12 16.79 -29.97 31.19
N ALA A 13 15.91 -29.05 31.58
CA ALA A 13 15.00 -28.41 30.65
C ALA A 13 15.81 -27.58 29.65
N THR A 14 15.92 -28.05 28.40
CA THR A 14 16.46 -27.25 27.31
C THR A 14 15.51 -26.08 27.05
N PHE A 15 15.90 -24.88 27.46
CA PHE A 15 15.22 -23.65 27.06
C PHE A 15 15.29 -23.54 25.53
N VAL A 16 14.19 -23.88 24.86
CA VAL A 16 13.97 -23.46 23.48
C VAL A 16 13.82 -21.95 23.55
N HIS A 17 14.87 -21.22 23.16
CA HIS A 17 14.78 -19.78 22.98
C HIS A 17 13.89 -19.52 21.77
N SER A 18 12.59 -19.40 22.01
CA SER A 18 11.62 -18.89 21.05
C SER A 18 12.06 -17.48 20.68
N LYS A 19 12.88 -17.34 19.63
CA LYS A 19 13.13 -16.02 19.05
C LYS A 19 11.77 -15.56 18.54
N CYS A 20 11.22 -14.55 19.20
CA CYS A 20 10.05 -13.85 18.69
C CYS A 20 10.41 -13.40 17.28
N PRO A 21 9.70 -13.84 16.22
CA PRO A 21 9.89 -13.29 14.90
C PRO A 21 9.71 -11.77 15.02
N PRO A 22 10.59 -10.94 14.42
CA PRO A 22 10.36 -9.51 14.38
C PRO A 22 8.94 -9.26 13.84
N PRO A 23 8.18 -8.28 14.39
CA PRO A 23 6.91 -7.91 13.80
C PRO A 23 7.15 -7.59 12.33
N GLU A 24 6.37 -8.20 11.45
CA GLU A 24 6.45 -7.96 10.01
C GLU A 24 6.08 -6.49 9.76
N VAL A 25 7.08 -5.62 9.63
CA VAL A 25 6.87 -4.19 9.40
C VAL A 25 6.26 -4.02 8.01
N LEU A 26 5.00 -3.62 7.95
CA LEU A 26 4.31 -3.34 6.69
C LEU A 26 4.95 -2.12 6.02
N VAL A 27 5.73 -2.35 4.97
CA VAL A 27 6.35 -1.27 4.18
C VAL A 27 5.30 -0.70 3.22
N ILE A 28 4.77 0.48 3.56
CA ILE A 28 3.89 1.26 2.70
C ILE A 28 4.74 2.05 1.70
N LYS A 29 4.34 2.01 0.43
CA LYS A 29 4.90 2.78 -0.68
C LYS A 29 3.84 3.78 -1.15
N GLU A 30 4.26 4.99 -1.46
CA GLU A 30 3.40 6.05 -1.99
C GLU A 30 3.83 6.42 -3.40
N VAL A 31 2.86 6.71 -4.27
CA VAL A 31 3.13 7.24 -5.61
C VAL A 31 2.14 8.34 -5.94
N THR A 32 2.65 9.37 -6.60
CA THR A 32 1.86 10.46 -7.18
C THR A 32 2.01 10.44 -8.70
N ILE A 33 0.90 10.52 -9.42
CA ILE A 33 0.83 10.50 -10.89
C ILE A 33 0.05 11.75 -11.33
N CYS A 34 0.70 12.66 -12.05
CA CYS A 34 0.04 13.89 -12.51
C CYS A 34 -0.89 13.62 -13.68
N GLU A 35 -1.84 14.53 -13.95
CA GLU A 35 -2.77 14.42 -15.08
C GLU A 35 -2.03 14.09 -16.39
N ARG A 36 -2.48 13.02 -17.06
CA ARG A 36 -1.96 12.50 -18.33
C ARG A 36 -0.62 11.77 -18.22
N GLU A 37 -0.13 11.54 -17.01
CA GLU A 37 1.01 10.67 -16.77
C GLU A 37 0.56 9.24 -16.43
N GLN A 38 1.55 8.36 -16.33
CA GLN A 38 1.36 6.96 -15.94
C GLN A 38 2.52 6.47 -15.09
N SER A 39 2.26 5.50 -14.23
CA SER A 39 3.26 4.82 -13.42
C SER A 39 2.95 3.33 -13.32
N THR A 40 3.95 2.54 -12.91
CA THR A 40 3.81 1.09 -12.72
C THR A 40 4.10 0.74 -11.27
N LEU A 41 3.07 0.31 -10.54
CA LEU A 41 3.24 -0.27 -9.20
C LEU A 41 3.89 -1.63 -9.36
N THR A 42 4.92 -1.91 -8.56
CA THR A 42 5.66 -3.18 -8.63
C THR A 42 5.92 -3.76 -7.24
N CYS A 43 5.75 -5.08 -7.15
CA CYS A 43 6.10 -5.91 -6.01
C CYS A 43 7.15 -6.98 -6.35
N PRO A 44 7.98 -7.40 -5.37
CA PRO A 44 8.92 -8.50 -5.55
C PRO A 44 8.25 -9.81 -5.98
N PHE A 45 9.04 -10.72 -6.57
CA PHE A 45 8.56 -12.05 -6.92
C PHE A 45 7.97 -12.79 -5.70
N GLY A 46 6.84 -13.47 -5.91
CA GLY A 46 6.12 -14.18 -4.84
C GLY A 46 5.27 -13.30 -3.92
N SER A 47 5.12 -12.01 -4.23
CA SER A 47 4.23 -11.09 -3.53
C SER A 47 3.30 -10.34 -4.49
N SER A 48 2.20 -9.79 -3.97
CA SER A 48 1.20 -9.05 -4.73
C SER A 48 0.91 -7.69 -4.11
N ILE A 49 0.47 -6.76 -4.96
CA ILE A 49 0.07 -5.41 -4.58
C ILE A 49 -1.17 -5.48 -3.69
N GLN A 50 -1.15 -4.72 -2.61
CA GLN A 50 -2.29 -4.41 -1.75
C GLN A 50 -2.42 -2.90 -1.64
N ILE A 51 -3.49 -2.35 -2.20
CA ILE A 51 -3.81 -0.92 -2.15
C ILE A 51 -4.47 -0.59 -0.81
N HIS A 52 -3.94 0.41 -0.10
CA HIS A 52 -4.45 0.86 1.19
C HIS A 52 -5.32 2.10 1.03
N GLU A 53 -4.78 3.12 0.36
CA GLU A 53 -5.46 4.39 0.09
C GLU A 53 -5.26 4.79 -1.37
N ALA A 54 -6.24 5.52 -1.92
CA ALA A 54 -6.07 6.20 -3.19
C ALA A 54 -6.93 7.47 -3.24
N PHE A 55 -6.37 8.51 -3.82
CA PHE A 55 -7.01 9.80 -4.05
C PHE A 55 -6.90 10.17 -5.52
N TYR A 56 -8.00 10.58 -6.14
CA TYR A 56 -8.00 11.14 -7.49
C TYR A 56 -8.72 12.47 -7.50
N GLY A 57 -8.04 13.55 -7.91
CA GLY A 57 -8.60 14.90 -7.90
C GLY A 57 -7.56 15.99 -7.64
N ARG A 58 -7.93 17.09 -6.99
CA ARG A 58 -6.99 18.15 -6.57
C ARG A 58 -7.38 18.71 -5.20
N GLN A 59 -6.42 18.69 -4.29
CA GLN A 59 -6.51 19.29 -2.96
C GLN A 59 -5.29 20.14 -2.58
N ASN A 60 -4.19 20.06 -3.34
CA ASN A 60 -2.93 20.77 -3.09
C ASN A 60 -2.40 21.40 -4.39
N ASN A 61 -1.99 22.67 -4.35
CA ASN A 61 -1.48 23.40 -5.52
C ASN A 61 0.02 23.23 -5.77
N HIS A 62 0.74 22.67 -4.80
CA HIS A 62 2.17 22.39 -4.90
C HIS A 62 2.44 21.01 -5.50
N ILE A 63 1.48 20.09 -5.40
CA ILE A 63 1.54 18.78 -6.04
C ILE A 63 1.13 18.92 -7.51
N CYS A 64 1.94 18.37 -8.41
CA CYS A 64 1.72 18.44 -9.86
C CYS A 64 1.43 19.88 -10.32
N ARG A 65 2.40 20.78 -10.11
CA ARG A 65 2.26 22.22 -10.40
C ARG A 65 1.95 22.44 -11.87
N HIS A 66 0.85 23.12 -12.15
CA HIS A 66 0.41 23.43 -13.51
C HIS A 66 -0.32 24.78 -13.55
N PRO A 67 -0.17 25.61 -14.60
CA PRO A 67 -0.81 26.92 -14.68
C PRO A 67 -2.34 26.88 -14.47
N SER A 68 -3.02 25.87 -15.03
CA SER A 68 -4.48 25.70 -14.85
C SER A 68 -4.89 25.24 -13.45
N ALA A 69 -3.94 24.81 -12.61
CA ALA A 69 -4.20 24.49 -11.21
C ALA A 69 -4.01 25.71 -10.28
N THR A 70 -3.36 26.78 -10.75
CA THR A 70 -2.97 27.94 -9.93
C THR A 70 -3.82 29.19 -10.14
N ASP A 71 -4.75 29.18 -11.11
CA ASP A 71 -5.47 30.38 -11.57
C ASP A 71 -6.64 30.83 -10.66
N GLY A 72 -6.54 30.57 -9.35
CA GLY A 72 -7.42 31.09 -8.29
C GLY A 72 -8.90 30.68 -8.32
N SER A 73 -9.41 30.19 -9.45
CA SER A 73 -10.83 29.94 -9.70
C SER A 73 -11.31 28.56 -9.26
N ASN A 74 -10.38 27.63 -8.97
CA ASN A 74 -10.66 26.24 -8.60
C ASN A 74 -10.13 25.86 -7.20
N ILE A 75 -9.69 26.85 -6.41
CA ILE A 75 -8.87 26.61 -5.21
C ILE A 75 -9.70 26.24 -3.96
N ASN A 76 -11.01 26.52 -3.98
CA ASN A 76 -11.89 26.42 -2.82
C ASN A 76 -12.84 25.22 -2.86
N GLU A 77 -12.85 24.45 -3.94
CA GLU A 77 -13.59 23.18 -4.02
C GLU A 77 -12.57 22.05 -4.03
N ILE A 78 -12.42 21.37 -2.88
CA ILE A 78 -11.69 20.10 -2.81
C ILE A 78 -12.39 19.15 -3.76
N CYS A 79 -11.76 18.92 -4.91
CA CYS A 79 -12.28 18.03 -5.92
C CYS A 79 -11.65 16.65 -5.69
N SER A 80 -12.49 15.66 -5.38
CA SER A 80 -12.04 14.29 -5.14
C SER A 80 -13.04 13.28 -5.66
N SER A 81 -12.56 12.24 -6.33
CA SER A 81 -13.38 11.12 -6.76
C SER A 81 -13.71 10.20 -5.57
N PRO A 82 -14.99 9.94 -5.24
CA PRO A 82 -15.36 9.11 -4.10
C PRO A 82 -14.97 7.63 -4.30
N ASN A 83 -14.82 7.20 -5.55
CA ASN A 83 -14.56 5.80 -5.91
C ASN A 83 -13.09 5.53 -6.24
N ALA A 84 -12.18 6.50 -6.02
CA ALA A 84 -10.77 6.36 -6.37
C ALA A 84 -10.14 5.10 -5.77
N LEU A 85 -10.37 4.86 -4.47
CA LEU A 85 -9.85 3.70 -3.75
C LEU A 85 -10.35 2.38 -4.33
N GLU A 86 -11.66 2.24 -4.52
CA GLU A 86 -12.24 1.01 -5.04
C GLU A 86 -11.77 0.71 -6.46
N ASN A 87 -11.74 1.73 -7.31
CA ASN A 87 -11.29 1.63 -8.70
C ASN A 87 -9.82 1.16 -8.79
N VAL A 88 -8.93 1.74 -7.97
CA VAL A 88 -7.51 1.35 -7.96
C VAL A 88 -7.33 -0.05 -7.35
N LYS A 89 -8.09 -0.40 -6.30
CA LYS A 89 -8.10 -1.76 -5.74
C LYS A 89 -8.49 -2.80 -6.78
N ASN A 90 -9.61 -2.57 -7.48
CA ASN A 90 -10.11 -3.48 -8.51
C ASN A 90 -9.12 -3.63 -9.67
N LYS A 91 -8.36 -2.59 -9.97
CA LYS A 91 -7.36 -2.61 -11.04
C LYS A 91 -6.05 -3.32 -10.65
N CYS A 92 -5.60 -3.20 -9.40
CA CYS A 92 -4.23 -3.54 -9.03
C CYS A 92 -4.06 -4.62 -7.97
N ASN A 93 -5.04 -4.85 -7.08
CA ASN A 93 -4.88 -5.82 -6.01
C ASN A 93 -4.65 -7.23 -6.57
N GLY A 94 -3.73 -7.97 -5.93
CA GLY A 94 -3.42 -9.35 -6.34
C GLY A 94 -2.46 -9.47 -7.52
N HIS A 95 -2.19 -8.37 -8.24
CA HIS A 95 -1.17 -8.35 -9.29
C HIS A 95 0.22 -8.09 -8.70
N ARG A 96 1.27 -8.61 -9.35
CA ARG A 96 2.66 -8.26 -9.03
C ARG A 96 3.03 -6.87 -9.57
N GLU A 97 2.52 -6.56 -10.76
CA GLU A 97 2.73 -5.31 -11.49
C GLU A 97 1.39 -4.74 -11.92
N CYS A 98 1.19 -3.44 -11.74
CA CYS A 98 -0.02 -2.74 -12.17
C CYS A 98 0.34 -1.41 -12.83
N ASN A 99 0.03 -1.27 -14.13
CA ASN A 99 0.16 0.00 -14.83
C ASN A 99 -1.09 0.86 -14.59
N ILE A 100 -0.86 2.09 -14.15
CA ILE A 100 -1.90 3.06 -13.81
C ILE A 100 -1.62 4.35 -14.56
N SER A 101 -2.63 4.87 -15.26
CA SER A 101 -2.61 6.23 -15.78
C SER A 101 -3.71 7.05 -15.11
N SER A 102 -3.39 8.29 -14.75
CA SER A 102 -4.36 9.22 -14.16
C SER A 102 -5.46 9.64 -15.15
N ALA A 103 -5.26 9.43 -16.46
CA ALA A 103 -6.22 9.76 -17.52
C ALA A 103 -7.07 8.56 -17.97
N SER A 104 -7.07 7.47 -17.18
CA SER A 104 -7.79 6.27 -17.55
C SER A 104 -9.31 6.43 -17.43
N ASN A 105 -10.06 5.81 -18.34
CA ASN A 105 -11.53 5.84 -18.35
C ASN A 105 -12.19 5.19 -17.12
N TRP A 106 -11.50 4.28 -16.43
CA TRP A 106 -11.98 3.63 -15.21
C TRP A 106 -11.83 4.52 -13.96
N LEU A 107 -11.11 5.65 -14.06
CA LEU A 107 -11.06 6.71 -13.06
C LEU A 107 -12.02 7.82 -13.47
N VAL A 108 -13.19 7.85 -12.86
CA VAL A 108 -14.21 8.87 -13.15
C VAL A 108 -13.68 10.24 -12.75
N ASP A 109 -13.62 11.18 -13.70
CA ASP A 109 -13.15 12.55 -13.52
C ASP A 109 -14.09 13.35 -12.60
N PRO A 110 -13.63 13.74 -11.39
CA PRO A 110 -14.45 14.48 -10.43
C PRO A 110 -14.54 15.99 -10.73
N CYS A 111 -13.63 16.57 -11.51
CA CYS A 111 -13.64 18.00 -11.85
C CYS A 111 -13.02 18.24 -13.23
N LYS A 112 -13.91 18.46 -14.20
CA LYS A 112 -13.52 18.83 -15.55
C LYS A 112 -12.74 20.16 -15.54
N ASN A 113 -11.75 20.25 -16.42
CA ASN A 113 -10.86 21.42 -16.60
C ASN A 113 -9.90 21.72 -15.44
N THR A 114 -9.86 20.87 -14.41
CA THR A 114 -8.82 20.93 -13.37
C THR A 114 -7.72 19.94 -13.71
N TYR A 115 -6.45 20.37 -13.58
CA TYR A 115 -5.29 19.49 -13.75
C TYR A 115 -5.18 18.62 -12.50
N LYS A 116 -5.52 17.33 -12.53
CA LYS A 116 -5.63 16.51 -11.31
C LYS A 116 -4.36 15.69 -11.02
N TYR A 117 -4.43 15.14 -9.84
CA TYR A 117 -3.61 14.17 -9.16
C TYR A 117 -4.13 12.74 -9.04
N LEU A 118 -3.34 11.70 -9.22
CA LEU A 118 -3.62 10.40 -8.56
C LEU A 118 -2.55 10.13 -7.51
N GLU A 119 -2.95 9.95 -6.25
CA GLU A 119 -2.11 9.45 -5.17
C GLU A 119 -2.55 8.04 -4.80
N VAL A 120 -1.59 7.13 -4.62
CA VAL A 120 -1.85 5.75 -4.24
C VAL A 120 -0.87 5.32 -3.17
N SER A 121 -1.37 4.77 -2.07
CA SER A 121 -0.55 4.07 -1.07
C SER A 121 -0.77 2.56 -1.17
N TYR A 122 0.32 1.80 -1.23
CA TYR A 122 0.27 0.36 -1.43
C TYR A 122 1.40 -0.37 -0.72
N SER A 123 1.20 -1.65 -0.44
CA SER A 123 2.26 -2.55 0.04
C SER A 123 2.32 -3.81 -0.80
N CYS A 124 3.32 -4.65 -0.51
CA CYS A 124 3.44 -5.97 -1.11
C CYS A 124 3.16 -7.03 -0.05
N SER A 125 2.14 -7.88 -0.26
CA SER A 125 1.84 -9.00 0.63
C SER A 125 2.19 -10.33 -0.04
N LYS A 126 2.68 -11.30 0.73
CA LYS A 126 2.80 -12.68 0.25
C LYS A 126 1.49 -13.43 0.52
N PRO A 127 1.06 -14.36 -0.35
CA PRO A 127 -0.03 -15.26 0.00
C PRO A 127 0.36 -16.05 1.25
N GLN A 128 -0.48 -15.99 2.28
CA GLN A 128 -0.30 -16.83 3.46
C GLN A 128 -0.77 -18.24 3.12
N TYR A 129 0.18 -19.17 3.00
CA TYR A 129 -0.14 -20.59 2.94
C TYR A 129 -0.35 -21.09 4.37
N ASN A 130 -1.61 -21.31 4.75
CA ASN A 130 -1.91 -22.06 5.96
C ASN A 130 -1.69 -23.54 5.62
N ILE A 131 -0.56 -24.11 6.06
CA ILE A 131 -0.27 -25.55 6.01
C ILE A 131 -0.75 -26.18 7.31
#